data_AF-A0A933SSM5-F1
#
_entry.id   AF-A0A933SSM5-F1
#
_cell.length_a   1.000
_cell.length_b   1.000
_cell.length_c   1.000
_cell.angle_alpha   90.00
_cell.angle_beta   90.00
_cell.angle_gamma   90.00
#
_symmetry.space_group_name_H-M   'P 1'
#
loop_
_entity.id
_entity.type
_entity.pdbx_description
1 polymer ?
#
loop_
_entity_poly.entity_id
_entity_poly.type
_entity_poly.pdbx_seq_one_letter_code
_entity_poly.pdbx_strand_id
1 'polypeptide(L)' 'MAHYSWRLDADTIGIDRNGILLVVIHTFQQLDADCCRIRIISARKTTRKESKQYQEENK' A
#
# COMPACT_ATOMS: atom_id res chain seq x y z
N MET A 1 11.56 -0.91 -28.27
CA MET A 1 11.50 -1.92 -27.19
C MET A 1 11.76 -1.21 -25.87
N ALA A 2 10.72 -0.67 -25.22
CA ALA A 2 10.89 0.02 -23.94
C ALA A 2 10.88 -1.03 -22.83
N HIS A 3 12.05 -1.26 -22.23
CA HIS A 3 12.21 -2.12 -21.07
C HIS A 3 11.67 -1.35 -19.85
N TYR A 4 10.38 -1.45 -19.58
CA TYR A 4 9.81 -0.93 -18.33
C TYR A 4 10.19 -1.90 -17.20
N SER A 5 11.30 -1.60 -16.54
CA SER A 5 11.62 -2.18 -15.24
C SER A 5 10.50 -1.74 -14.28
N TRP A 6 9.59 -2.66 -13.96
CA TRP A 6 8.50 -2.46 -13.00
C TRP A 6 9.11 -2.01 -11.67
N ARG A 7 9.03 -0.71 -11.40
CA ARG A 7 9.58 -0.11 -10.20
C ARG A 7 8.57 -0.35 -9.07
N LEU A 8 8.90 -1.33 -8.23
CA LEU A 8 8.45 -1.59 -6.86
C LEU A 8 6.93 -1.41 -6.59
N ASP A 9 6.21 -2.54 -6.43
CA ASP A 9 4.85 -2.52 -5.87
C ASP A 9 4.88 -1.80 -4.51
N ALA A 10 4.13 -0.71 -4.38
CA ALA A 10 4.05 0.03 -3.14
C ALA A 10 3.19 -0.76 -2.16
N ASP A 11 3.73 -0.99 -0.96
CA ASP A 11 2.96 -1.50 0.16
C ASP A 11 2.53 -0.35 1.08
N THR A 12 1.26 -0.37 1.48
CA THR A 12 0.69 0.61 2.39
C THR A 12 -0.02 -0.11 3.51
N ILE A 13 0.24 0.30 4.75
CA ILE A 13 -0.45 -0.21 5.93
C ILE A 13 -1.54 0.78 6.34
N GLY A 14 -2.76 0.28 6.57
CA GLY A 14 -3.88 1.10 6.99
C GLY A 14 -4.91 0.33 7.80
N ILE A 15 -5.73 1.05 8.57
CA ILE A 15 -6.80 0.50 9.38
C ILE A 15 -8.12 0.59 8.60
N ASP A 16 -8.84 -0.52 8.49
CA ASP A 16 -10.17 -0.55 7.90
C ASP A 16 -11.24 0.01 8.85
N ARG A 17 -12.47 0.17 8.37
CA ARG A 17 -13.60 0.68 9.18
C ARG A 17 -13.93 -0.15 10.43
N ASN A 18 -13.47 -1.39 10.50
CA ASN A 18 -13.71 -2.31 11.62
C ASN A 18 -12.51 -2.36 12.59
N GLY A 19 -11.48 -1.52 12.37
CA GLY A 19 -10.27 -1.52 13.20
C GLY A 19 -9.24 -2.59 12.80
N ILE A 20 -9.39 -3.26 11.66
CA ILE A 20 -8.47 -4.29 11.20
C ILE A 20 -7.32 -3.63 10.44
N LEU A 21 -6.10 -3.87 10.89
CA LEU A 21 -4.90 -3.41 10.20
C LEU A 21 -4.57 -4.32 9.01
N LEU A 22 -4.40 -3.71 7.83
CA LEU A 22 -4.15 -4.39 6.57
C LEU A 22 -2.87 -3.87 5.92
N VAL A 23 -2.13 -4.78 5.30
CA VAL A 23 -1.14 -4.44 4.28
C VAL A 23 -1.84 -4.50 2.93
N VAL A 24 -1.76 -3.42 2.16
CA VAL A 24 -2.31 -3.31 0.80
C VAL A 24 -1.14 -3.16 -0.16
N ILE A 25 -1.03 -4.11 -1.10
CA ILE A 25 -0.06 -4.04 -2.20
C ILE A 25 -0.77 -3.42 -3.39
N HIS A 26 -0.22 -2.33 -3.91
CA HIS A 26 -0.80 -1.62 -5.04
C HIS A 26 0.25 -1.05 -5.98
N THR A 27 -0.19 -0.74 -7.19
CA THR A 27 0.57 0.12 -8.09
C THR A 27 -0.03 1.51 -8.08
N PHE A 28 0.84 2.52 -8.00
CA PHE A 28 0.47 3.92 -8.18
C PHE A 28 0.91 4.40 -9.57
N GLN A 29 0.00 5.04 -10.28
CA GLN A 29 0.28 5.70 -11.55
C GLN A 29 -0.30 7.12 -11.53
N GLN A 30 0.56 8.14 -11.56
CA GLN A 30 0.12 9.51 -11.83
C GLN A 30 -0.36 9.59 -13.29
N LEU A 31 -1.57 10.10 -13.52
CA LEU A 31 -2.13 10.29 -14.87
C LEU A 31 -1.95 11.75 -15.33
N ASP A 32 -2.18 12.71 -14.45
CA ASP A 32 -1.94 14.14 -14.64
C ASP A 32 -1.74 14.82 -13.26
N ALA A 33 -1.81 16.16 -13.18
CA ALA A 33 -1.57 16.90 -11.93
C ALA A 33 -2.56 16.57 -10.80
N ASP A 34 -3.82 16.28 -11.14
CA ASP A 34 -4.91 16.11 -10.17
C ASP A 34 -5.49 14.69 -10.19
N CYS A 35 -5.08 13.85 -11.15
CA CYS A 35 -5.57 12.49 -11.32
C CYS A 35 -4.45 11.45 -11.14
N CYS A 36 -4.75 10.41 -10.35
CA CYS A 36 -3.94 9.21 -10.27
C CYS A 36 -4.81 7.95 -10.39
N ARG A 37 -4.17 6.86 -10.79
CA ARG A 37 -4.73 5.51 -10.82
C ARG A 37 -4.02 4.66 -9.80
N ILE A 38 -4.79 4.12 -8.86
CA ILE A 38 -4.33 3.11 -7.92
C ILE A 38 -4.97 1.79 -8.31
N ARG A 39 -4.15 0.76 -8.52
CA ARG A 39 -4.62 -0.61 -8.74
C ARG A 39 -4.22 -1.47 -7.55
N ILE A 40 -5.22 -1.90 -6.79
CA ILE A 40 -5.02 -2.84 -5.68
C ILE A 40 -4.73 -4.21 -6.29
N ILE A 41 -3.59 -4.79 -5.93
CA ILE A 41 -3.20 -6.15 -6.33
C ILE A 41 -3.62 -7.15 -5.25
N SER A 42 -3.37 -6.82 -3.99
CA SER A 42 -3.67 -7.69 -2.86
C SER A 42 -3.90 -6.89 -1.58
N ALA A 43 -4.69 -7.46 -0.68
CA ALA A 43 -4.85 -7.00 0.68
C ALA A 43 -4.79 -8.20 1.64
N ARG A 44 -4.03 -8.07 2.72
CA ARG A 44 -3.97 -9.10 3.77
C ARG A 44 -3.92 -8.46 5.14
N LYS A 45 -4.30 -9.23 6.17
CA LYS A 45 -4.03 -8.84 7.56
C LYS A 45 -2.54 -8.67 7.78
N THR A 46 -2.19 -7.68 8.60
CA THR A 46 -0.82 -7.51 9.06
C THR A 46 -0.38 -8.67 9.94
N THR A 47 0.93 -8.94 9.93
CA THR A 47 1.59 -9.75 10.95
C THR A 47 1.72 -8.96 12.24
N ARG A 48 1.98 -9.63 13.37
CA ARG A 48 2.21 -8.97 14.66
C ARG A 48 3.34 -7.94 14.62
N LYS A 49 4.40 -8.22 13.85
CA LYS A 49 5.55 -7.33 13.69
C LYS A 49 5.16 -6.05 12.95
N GLU A 50 4.47 -6.19 11.82
CA GLU A 50 3.97 -5.06 11.02
C GLU A 50 2.99 -4.20 11.83
N SER A 51 2.09 -4.82 12.61
CA SER A 51 1.18 -4.08 13.49
C SER A 51 1.90 -3.26 14.55
N LYS A 52 2.94 -3.82 15.16
CA LYS A 52 3.73 -3.13 16.17
C LYS A 52 4.48 -1.95 15.56
N GLN A 53 5.12 -2.13 14.41
CA GLN A 53 5.81 -1.06 13.70
C GLN A 53 4.85 0.09 13.37
N TYR A 54 3.68 -0.21 12.79
CA TYR A 54 2.67 0.80 12.48
C TYR A 54 2.24 1.61 13.72
N GLN A 55 2.04 0.93 14.87
CA GLN A 55 1.67 1.60 16.12
C GLN A 55 2.79 2.47 16.69
N GLU A 56 4.05 2.09 16.51
CA GLU A 56 5.20 2.87 16.98
C GLU A 56 5.43 4.11 16.12
N GLU A 57 5.23 4.01 14.81
CA GLU A 57 5.36 5.15 13.88
C GLU A 57 4.21 6.17 14.02
N ASN A 58 3.07 5.78 14.59
CA ASN A 58 1.88 6.62 14.77
C ASN A 58 1.63 7.03 16.25
N LYS A 59 2.66 6.97 17.10
CA LYS A 59 2.64 7.52 18.48
C LYS A 59 3.19 8.93 18.52
#